data_AF-A0A316BUH9-F1
#
_entry.id   AF-A0A316BUH9-F1
#
_cell.length_a   1.000
_cell.length_b   1.000
_cell.length_c   1.000
_cell.angle_alpha   90.00
_cell.angle_beta   90.00
_cell.angle_gamma   90.00
#
_symmetry.space_group_name_H-M   'P 1'
#
loop_
_entity.id
_entity.type
_entity.pdbx_description
1 polymer ?
#
loop_
_entity_poly.entity_id
_entity_poly.type
_entity_poly.pdbx_seq_one_letter_code
_entity_poly.pdbx_strand_id
1 'polypeptide(L)'
;MKSRFFKGFAVKGLILASALAFVNCDDSSSPNTDNDPVVTPASSASADPSVDPTVDPTIDPTVDPSIPSVDPITGEPVVGSSASTDSSVNPSEGTVVDPTVGSSASNNPAETPASSASVNPASSATVAPASSAAVTPAVSSSSVAQVPSSSSAAPIQEAPKGIFLVTDTDENKNYMEVVYQTHTGDNGGGVLAYPKRLSDTQKHGVVLWGPGGGTEPTAYEGLIKRLASHGFVVIATSESPDGTGRGKPALDWLEKKNNTPGDPLYQKLDMTKVGASGHSMGGLQSEQMLINDSRVITAVLNNSGAFNHAEATKISTSKSFAIVYGEGGMERPNAEGDYNNPNVKAPGCLIKMTGGQGNECQNGECGWGHGSGPWGGMAATVAWMRWHLGGEDFRKADFVGTSGKYINGPIIGERGNWKGQCKNF
;
A
#
# COMPACT_ATOMS: atom_id res chain seq x y z
N MET A 1 -8.47 -41.77 -21.89
CA MET A 1 -7.44 -41.50 -20.85
C MET A 1 -8.08 -40.55 -19.84
N LYS A 2 -8.27 -40.85 -18.56
CA LYS A 2 -7.28 -41.11 -17.48
C LYS A 2 -6.34 -39.92 -17.24
N SER A 3 -6.78 -39.01 -16.37
CA SER A 3 -5.92 -38.01 -15.71
C SER A 3 -5.10 -38.66 -14.58
N ARG A 4 -3.80 -38.33 -14.54
CA ARG A 4 -2.84 -38.38 -13.43
C ARG A 4 -1.74 -37.36 -13.80
N PHE A 5 -0.99 -36.71 -12.91
CA PHE A 5 -0.86 -36.78 -11.45
C PHE A 5 -0.82 -35.35 -10.88
N PHE A 6 -1.22 -35.17 -9.63
CA PHE A 6 -0.37 -34.48 -8.65
C PHE A 6 -0.70 -35.01 -7.24
N LYS A 7 0.31 -35.51 -6.51
CA LYS A 7 0.22 -35.75 -5.07
C LYS A 7 0.78 -34.52 -4.37
N GLY A 8 0.14 -34.07 -3.29
CA GLY A 8 0.59 -32.90 -2.53
C GLY A 8 1.95 -33.15 -1.87
N PHE A 9 2.84 -32.16 -1.95
CA PHE A 9 4.01 -32.07 -1.10
C PHE A 9 3.65 -31.29 0.17
N ALA A 10 3.54 -31.98 1.29
CA ALA A 10 3.41 -31.34 2.60
C ALA A 10 4.79 -30.82 3.04
N VAL A 11 5.13 -29.59 2.66
CA VAL A 11 6.30 -28.90 3.19
C VAL A 11 6.02 -28.57 4.66
N LYS A 12 6.72 -29.25 5.57
CA LYS A 12 6.69 -28.90 7.00
C LYS A 12 7.31 -27.52 7.17
N GLY A 13 6.53 -26.54 7.61
CA GLY A 13 7.03 -25.21 7.92
C GLY A 13 8.05 -25.28 9.07
N LEU A 14 9.27 -24.80 8.82
CA LEU A 14 10.29 -24.63 9.85
C LEU A 14 10.11 -23.23 10.45
N ILE A 15 9.41 -23.14 11.59
CA ILE A 15 9.21 -21.87 12.30
C ILE A 15 10.53 -21.46 12.95
N LEU A 16 11.32 -20.62 12.28
CA LEU A 16 12.34 -19.82 12.95
C LEU A 16 11.67 -18.62 13.59
N ALA A 17 11.45 -18.69 14.90
CA ALA A 17 11.10 -17.53 15.71
C ALA A 17 12.34 -16.64 15.86
N SER A 18 12.55 -15.70 14.93
CA SER A 18 13.57 -14.67 15.04
C SER A 18 13.23 -13.74 16.20
N ALA A 19 13.96 -13.84 17.30
CA ALA A 19 13.71 -13.04 18.50
C ALA A 19 13.99 -11.55 18.26
N LEU A 20 12.96 -10.72 18.46
CA LEU A 20 13.10 -9.26 18.50
C LEU A 20 13.86 -8.87 19.76
N ALA A 21 15.15 -8.53 19.61
CA ALA A 21 15.98 -8.02 20.69
C ALA A 21 15.61 -6.56 21.01
N PHE A 22 14.78 -6.36 22.02
CA PHE A 22 14.53 -5.03 22.58
C PHE A 22 15.80 -4.54 23.30
N VAL A 23 16.39 -3.46 22.80
CA VAL A 23 17.53 -2.78 23.44
C VAL A 23 16.99 -1.84 24.51
N ASN A 24 16.89 -2.33 25.75
CA ASN A 24 16.85 -1.45 26.91
C ASN A 24 18.27 -0.99 27.23
N CYS A 25 18.49 0.32 27.22
CA CYS A 25 19.64 0.91 27.90
C CYS A 25 19.25 1.18 29.35
N ASP A 26 19.89 0.50 30.29
CA ASP A 26 20.09 1.00 31.65
C ASP A 26 21.48 0.56 32.14
N ASP A 27 22.03 1.27 33.11
CA ASP A 27 23.45 1.23 33.49
C ASP A 27 23.69 0.49 34.81
N SER A 28 24.92 -0.01 35.02
CA SER A 28 25.64 -0.17 36.29
C SER A 28 26.44 -1.47 36.49
N SER A 29 27.51 -1.31 37.28
CA SER A 29 28.32 -2.32 37.99
C SER A 29 29.38 -3.12 37.19
N SER A 30 30.64 -2.79 37.48
CA SER A 30 31.81 -3.66 37.37
C SER A 30 32.67 -3.46 38.64
N PRO A 31 33.27 -4.52 39.23
CA PRO A 31 33.98 -4.40 40.51
C PRO A 31 35.45 -3.95 40.39
N ASN A 32 35.94 -3.30 41.47
CA ASN A 32 37.25 -2.66 41.64
C ASN A 32 38.51 -3.53 41.43
N THR A 33 39.64 -2.85 41.19
CA THR A 33 40.85 -2.97 42.05
C THR A 33 41.66 -1.66 42.13
N ASP A 34 41.89 -1.19 43.36
CA ASP A 34 43.01 -0.45 43.96
C ASP A 34 43.79 0.65 43.17
N ASN A 35 43.70 1.92 43.61
CA ASN A 35 44.69 2.58 44.52
C ASN A 35 44.37 4.07 44.83
N ASP A 36 44.85 4.56 45.98
CA ASP A 36 44.67 5.89 46.62
C ASP A 36 45.61 7.01 46.04
N PRO A 37 45.59 8.31 46.48
CA PRO A 37 44.68 8.98 47.45
C PRO A 37 44.15 10.41 47.12
N VAL A 38 43.08 10.79 47.85
CA VAL A 38 42.74 12.12 48.43
C VAL A 38 42.93 13.42 47.62
N VAL A 39 41.80 14.09 47.27
CA VAL A 39 41.51 15.52 47.57
C VAL A 39 39.99 15.74 47.75
N THR A 40 39.56 16.45 48.80
CA THR A 40 38.28 17.21 48.88
C THR A 40 38.60 18.56 49.56
N PRO A 41 37.88 19.68 49.30
CA PRO A 41 36.44 19.90 49.58
C PRO A 41 35.74 20.63 48.38
N ALA A 42 34.53 21.23 48.43
CA ALA A 42 33.65 21.59 49.55
C ALA A 42 32.14 21.62 49.19
N SER A 43 31.34 21.63 50.26
CA SER A 43 29.91 21.88 50.41
C SER A 43 29.19 22.85 49.45
N SER A 44 27.94 22.51 49.11
CA SER A 44 26.77 23.30 49.56
C SER A 44 25.50 22.43 49.55
N ALA A 45 24.69 22.46 50.62
CA ALA A 45 23.45 21.69 50.74
C ALA A 45 22.26 22.58 51.12
N SER A 46 21.09 22.35 50.50
CA SER A 46 19.72 22.70 50.95
C SER A 46 18.73 22.39 49.82
N ALA A 47 17.48 21.98 50.06
CA ALA A 47 16.88 21.32 51.22
C ALA A 47 15.53 20.72 50.78
N ASP A 48 15.20 19.52 51.26
CA ASP A 48 13.83 18.99 51.24
C ASP A 48 13.22 19.10 52.64
N PRO A 49 11.89 19.28 52.76
CA PRO A 49 11.15 18.41 53.66
C PRO A 49 9.75 17.98 53.14
N SER A 50 9.68 16.77 52.60
CA SER A 50 8.89 15.63 53.11
C SER A 50 7.50 15.88 53.73
N VAL A 51 6.47 15.21 53.18
CA VAL A 51 5.42 14.49 53.94
C VAL A 51 5.08 13.18 53.18
N ASP A 52 4.73 12.13 53.92
CA ASP A 52 4.60 10.70 53.57
C ASP A 52 3.49 10.07 54.47
N PRO A 53 3.09 8.76 54.47
CA PRO A 53 3.01 7.70 53.45
C PRO A 53 1.59 7.06 53.32
N THR A 54 1.50 5.90 52.62
CA THR A 54 0.52 4.79 52.75
C THR A 54 -0.89 4.87 52.13
N VAL A 55 -1.20 3.91 51.23
CA VAL A 55 -2.11 2.76 51.45
C VAL A 55 -1.54 1.52 50.72
N ASP A 56 -1.78 0.32 51.26
CA ASP A 56 -1.29 -0.99 50.78
C ASP A 56 -2.21 -1.63 49.69
N PRO A 57 -1.66 -2.26 48.62
CA PRO A 57 -2.46 -2.90 47.57
C PRO A 57 -2.62 -4.42 47.75
N THR A 58 -3.76 -4.88 48.30
CA THR A 58 -4.16 -6.30 48.27
C THR A 58 -5.66 -6.49 47.98
N ILE A 59 -5.98 -7.37 47.02
CA ILE A 59 -7.03 -8.43 47.04
C ILE A 59 -7.21 -9.04 45.63
N ASP A 60 -7.34 -10.36 45.62
CA ASP A 60 -7.41 -11.34 44.54
C ASP A 60 -8.67 -11.26 43.60
N PRO A 61 -8.54 -11.49 42.27
CA PRO A 61 -9.68 -11.59 41.35
C PRO A 61 -10.18 -13.05 41.17
N THR A 62 -11.28 -13.41 41.85
CA THR A 62 -11.96 -14.71 41.67
C THR A 62 -13.36 -14.58 41.05
N VAL A 63 -13.57 -15.15 39.87
CA VAL A 63 -14.89 -15.42 39.25
C VAL A 63 -14.87 -16.80 38.59
N ASP A 64 -15.87 -17.62 38.93
CA ASP A 64 -15.96 -19.06 38.60
C ASP A 64 -16.80 -19.32 37.32
N PRO A 65 -16.31 -20.09 36.31
CA PRO A 65 -17.05 -20.41 35.10
C PRO A 65 -17.86 -21.72 35.21
N SER A 66 -19.19 -21.62 35.38
CA SER A 66 -20.09 -22.77 35.56
C SER A 66 -20.82 -23.23 34.28
N ILE A 67 -20.26 -24.23 33.58
CA ILE A 67 -20.97 -25.08 32.61
C ILE A 67 -20.52 -26.55 32.77
N PRO A 68 -21.43 -27.53 32.98
CA PRO A 68 -21.07 -28.92 33.26
C PRO A 68 -20.81 -29.79 32.01
N SER A 69 -20.01 -30.84 32.20
CA SER A 69 -19.61 -31.83 31.20
C SER A 69 -20.74 -32.76 30.71
N VAL A 70 -20.54 -33.40 29.55
CA VAL A 70 -21.32 -34.55 29.06
C VAL A 70 -20.35 -35.62 28.56
N ASP A 71 -20.57 -36.88 28.93
CA ASP A 71 -19.66 -38.01 28.65
C ASP A 71 -19.76 -38.55 27.20
N PRO A 72 -18.69 -39.22 26.69
CA PRO A 72 -18.66 -39.80 25.35
C PRO A 72 -19.38 -41.15 25.26
N ILE A 73 -20.14 -41.37 24.18
CA ILE A 73 -20.81 -42.65 23.89
C ILE A 73 -20.01 -43.44 22.84
N THR A 74 -19.68 -44.69 23.17
CA THR A 74 -19.05 -45.67 22.28
C THR A 74 -20.08 -46.36 21.37
N GLY A 75 -19.79 -46.56 20.08
CA GLY A 75 -20.70 -47.31 19.19
C GLY A 75 -20.21 -47.55 17.77
N GLU A 76 -19.44 -48.62 17.56
CA GLU A 76 -19.45 -49.43 16.32
C GLU A 76 -20.37 -50.65 16.56
N PRO A 77 -20.90 -51.42 15.55
CA PRO A 77 -20.09 -52.08 14.51
C PRO A 77 -20.79 -52.40 13.14
N VAL A 78 -20.11 -53.25 12.33
CA VAL A 78 -20.62 -54.23 11.32
C VAL A 78 -20.51 -53.90 9.81
N VAL A 79 -19.42 -54.41 9.20
CA VAL A 79 -19.30 -55.26 7.98
C VAL A 79 -20.23 -55.04 6.77
N GLY A 80 -19.64 -54.90 5.57
CA GLY A 80 -20.32 -55.10 4.28
C GLY A 80 -19.38 -55.25 3.06
N SER A 81 -19.60 -56.30 2.25
CA SER A 81 -18.78 -56.70 1.07
C SER A 81 -19.69 -57.26 -0.02
N SER A 82 -19.32 -57.43 -1.30
CA SER A 82 -18.03 -57.35 -2.02
C SER A 82 -18.22 -56.55 -3.35
N ALA A 83 -17.50 -56.63 -4.48
CA ALA A 83 -16.49 -57.55 -5.05
C ALA A 83 -15.62 -56.86 -6.14
N SER A 84 -14.82 -57.64 -6.88
CA SER A 84 -14.04 -57.24 -8.06
C SER A 84 -14.52 -57.90 -9.35
N THR A 85 -14.31 -57.27 -10.51
CA THR A 85 -14.20 -57.97 -11.80
C THR A 85 -12.93 -57.55 -12.55
N ASP A 86 -12.15 -58.55 -12.94
CA ASP A 86 -11.03 -58.44 -13.89
C ASP A 86 -11.51 -58.90 -15.28
N SER A 87 -10.90 -58.38 -16.33
CA SER A 87 -11.03 -58.86 -17.72
C SER A 87 -9.81 -58.39 -18.51
N SER A 88 -8.99 -59.34 -18.93
CA SER A 88 -7.76 -59.11 -19.70
C SER A 88 -8.01 -59.06 -21.21
N VAL A 89 -7.01 -58.59 -21.96
CA VAL A 89 -6.48 -59.15 -23.23
C VAL A 89 -5.67 -58.07 -23.98
N ASN A 90 -4.54 -58.51 -24.53
CA ASN A 90 -3.67 -57.81 -25.48
C ASN A 90 -3.40 -58.83 -26.62
N PRO A 91 -3.26 -58.42 -27.90
CA PRO A 91 -1.89 -58.19 -28.38
C PRO A 91 -1.71 -57.09 -29.44
N SER A 92 -0.43 -56.80 -29.64
CA SER A 92 0.27 -55.95 -30.60
C SER A 92 -0.08 -56.04 -32.10
N GLU A 93 0.10 -54.91 -32.80
CA GLU A 93 0.85 -54.71 -34.07
C GLU A 93 0.96 -53.18 -34.33
N GLY A 94 1.83 -52.62 -35.19
CA GLY A 94 2.92 -53.17 -36.01
C GLY A 94 3.22 -52.25 -37.21
N THR A 95 4.48 -51.82 -37.41
CA THR A 95 5.01 -50.89 -38.47
C THR A 95 4.41 -49.47 -38.50
N VAL A 96 5.05 -48.34 -38.86
CA VAL A 96 6.32 -47.96 -39.55
C VAL A 96 6.25 -47.90 -41.09
N VAL A 97 6.08 -46.68 -41.63
CA VAL A 97 6.78 -46.14 -42.83
C VAL A 97 6.66 -44.61 -42.92
N ASP A 98 7.73 -43.97 -43.37
CA ASP A 98 7.81 -42.64 -44.00
C ASP A 98 8.70 -42.81 -45.25
N PRO A 99 8.44 -42.10 -46.36
CA PRO A 99 9.57 -41.44 -47.01
C PRO A 99 9.29 -40.06 -47.64
N THR A 100 10.27 -39.17 -47.47
CA THR A 100 10.37 -37.82 -48.07
C THR A 100 10.76 -37.78 -49.55
N VAL A 101 10.10 -36.94 -50.36
CA VAL A 101 10.62 -36.25 -51.59
C VAL A 101 9.79 -34.95 -51.75
N GLY A 102 10.27 -33.79 -52.24
CA GLY A 102 11.61 -33.35 -52.66
C GLY A 102 11.56 -32.49 -53.95
N SER A 103 12.27 -31.34 -53.98
CA SER A 103 12.47 -30.42 -55.15
C SER A 103 11.24 -29.58 -55.59
N SER A 104 11.19 -28.22 -55.60
CA SER A 104 12.03 -27.12 -56.18
C SER A 104 11.61 -26.71 -57.62
N ALA A 105 11.75 -25.47 -58.14
CA ALA A 105 12.55 -24.31 -57.72
C ALA A 105 12.09 -22.95 -58.38
N SER A 106 12.70 -21.83 -57.93
CA SER A 106 12.86 -20.53 -58.64
C SER A 106 11.60 -19.62 -58.77
N ASN A 107 11.66 -18.28 -58.83
CA ASN A 107 12.79 -17.33 -58.86
C ASN A 107 12.44 -15.96 -58.21
N ASN A 108 13.43 -15.10 -57.99
CA ASN A 108 13.40 -13.71 -57.44
C ASN A 108 14.44 -12.86 -58.25
N PRO A 109 14.77 -11.56 -58.02
CA PRO A 109 14.26 -10.54 -57.07
C PRO A 109 14.12 -9.07 -57.59
N ALA A 110 13.76 -8.14 -56.69
CA ALA A 110 14.10 -6.68 -56.64
C ALA A 110 13.51 -5.72 -57.73
N GLU A 111 13.39 -4.39 -57.59
CA GLU A 111 13.92 -3.35 -56.65
C GLU A 111 12.84 -2.30 -56.20
N THR A 112 13.27 -1.18 -55.58
CA THR A 112 12.50 0.04 -55.18
C THR A 112 13.14 1.29 -55.86
N PRO A 113 12.84 2.61 -55.62
CA PRO A 113 11.93 3.28 -54.65
C PRO A 113 11.18 4.59 -55.11
N ALA A 114 10.32 5.10 -54.19
CA ALA A 114 10.06 6.52 -53.83
C ALA A 114 9.38 7.58 -54.78
N SER A 115 8.79 8.59 -54.11
CA SER A 115 8.14 9.85 -54.60
C SER A 115 6.77 9.69 -55.30
N SER A 116 5.89 10.71 -55.38
CA SER A 116 6.00 12.16 -55.09
C SER A 116 4.75 12.73 -54.34
N ALA A 117 4.56 14.06 -54.28
CA ALA A 117 3.60 14.72 -53.38
C ALA A 117 2.79 15.90 -53.99
N SER A 118 1.71 16.28 -53.29
CA SER A 118 1.00 17.59 -53.29
C SER A 118 0.22 18.05 -54.54
N VAL A 119 -1.01 18.58 -54.32
CA VAL A 119 -1.49 19.93 -54.75
C VAL A 119 -2.81 20.31 -54.02
N ASN A 120 -3.10 21.61 -53.94
CA ASN A 120 -4.34 22.23 -53.40
C ASN A 120 -4.56 23.62 -54.05
N PRO A 121 -5.79 24.02 -54.40
CA PRO A 121 -6.26 25.41 -54.19
C PRO A 121 -7.73 25.48 -53.65
N ALA A 122 -8.16 26.40 -52.76
CA ALA A 122 -8.04 27.88 -52.69
C ALA A 122 -8.94 28.64 -53.69
N SER A 123 -9.68 29.73 -53.38
CA SER A 123 -9.93 30.52 -52.13
C SER A 123 -11.45 30.73 -51.91
N SER A 124 -12.13 31.84 -51.54
CA SER A 124 -11.92 33.26 -51.12
C SER A 124 -13.30 33.84 -50.64
N ALA A 125 -13.50 35.03 -50.02
CA ALA A 125 -12.76 35.84 -49.03
C ALA A 125 -13.59 37.11 -48.63
N THR A 126 -13.53 37.60 -47.37
CA THR A 126 -14.05 38.92 -46.85
C THR A 126 -15.60 39.11 -46.85
N VAL A 127 -16.27 40.06 -46.13
CA VAL A 127 -15.98 41.40 -45.57
C VAL A 127 -16.73 41.64 -44.22
N ALA A 128 -16.35 42.65 -43.41
CA ALA A 128 -17.13 43.23 -42.29
C ALA A 128 -17.05 44.78 -42.30
N PRO A 129 -18.04 45.53 -41.74
CA PRO A 129 -17.71 46.45 -40.62
C PRO A 129 -18.83 46.87 -39.62
N ALA A 130 -18.38 47.21 -38.39
CA ALA A 130 -18.76 48.28 -37.44
C ALA A 130 -20.19 48.91 -37.28
N SER A 131 -20.68 48.87 -36.02
CA SER A 131 -21.09 49.99 -35.14
C SER A 131 -22.21 51.02 -35.47
N SER A 132 -23.24 51.06 -34.61
CA SER A 132 -23.93 52.27 -34.05
C SER A 132 -25.02 51.83 -33.04
N ALA A 133 -25.07 52.27 -31.77
CA ALA A 133 -25.47 53.57 -31.20
C ALA A 133 -26.92 53.52 -30.62
N ALA A 134 -27.23 54.32 -29.59
CA ALA A 134 -28.34 54.05 -28.66
C ALA A 134 -29.56 54.99 -28.80
N VAL A 135 -30.76 54.49 -28.42
CA VAL A 135 -31.99 55.29 -28.22
C VAL A 135 -32.80 54.76 -27.02
N THR A 136 -33.14 55.65 -26.10
CA THR A 136 -34.29 55.59 -25.16
C THR A 136 -35.25 56.74 -25.54
N PRO A 137 -36.52 56.84 -25.09
CA PRO A 137 -37.11 56.26 -23.87
C PRO A 137 -38.57 55.75 -23.96
N ALA A 138 -39.08 55.21 -22.85
CA ALA A 138 -40.47 55.40 -22.39
C ALA A 138 -40.55 55.15 -20.86
N VAL A 139 -41.47 55.81 -20.16
CA VAL A 139 -41.65 55.68 -18.70
C VAL A 139 -43.05 55.15 -18.40
N SER A 140 -43.16 54.14 -17.52
CA SER A 140 -44.42 53.72 -16.90
C SER A 140 -44.16 53.30 -15.45
N SER A 141 -44.76 54.03 -14.51
CA SER A 141 -44.58 53.81 -13.06
C SER A 141 -45.67 52.90 -12.49
N SER A 142 -45.27 51.84 -11.80
CA SER A 142 -46.13 51.07 -10.90
C SER A 142 -45.36 50.73 -9.62
N SER A 143 -45.77 51.32 -8.50
CA SER A 143 -45.07 51.20 -7.21
C SER A 143 -45.48 49.94 -6.45
N VAL A 144 -44.52 49.08 -6.14
CA VAL A 144 -44.64 48.04 -5.11
C VAL A 144 -43.50 48.25 -4.11
N ALA A 145 -43.82 48.29 -2.82
CA ALA A 145 -42.83 48.58 -1.78
C ALA A 145 -41.82 47.43 -1.62
N GLN A 146 -40.54 47.71 -1.84
CA GLN A 146 -39.47 46.76 -1.52
C GLN A 146 -39.10 46.85 -0.04
N VAL A 147 -39.19 45.70 0.65
CA VAL A 147 -38.53 45.50 1.95
C VAL A 147 -37.02 45.41 1.70
N PRO A 148 -36.16 46.11 2.46
CA PRO A 148 -34.72 46.07 2.25
C PRO A 148 -34.13 44.74 2.76
N SER A 149 -34.10 43.72 1.91
CA SER A 149 -33.30 42.52 2.14
C SER A 149 -31.81 42.84 2.10
N SER A 150 -31.23 43.07 3.28
CA SER A 150 -29.78 43.28 3.47
C SER A 150 -29.00 41.96 3.35
N SER A 151 -29.03 41.35 2.16
CA SER A 151 -28.28 40.13 1.83
C SER A 151 -26.95 40.48 1.18
N SER A 152 -25.97 40.89 1.99
CA SER A 152 -24.56 40.86 1.57
C SER A 152 -24.11 39.39 1.51
N ALA A 153 -24.44 38.72 0.41
CA ALA A 153 -23.94 37.38 0.14
C ALA A 153 -22.41 37.47 0.07
N ALA A 154 -21.73 36.91 1.08
CA ALA A 154 -20.30 36.66 0.98
C ALA A 154 -20.05 35.79 -0.27
N PRO A 155 -18.94 35.99 -1.00
CA PRO A 155 -18.62 35.16 -2.15
C PRO A 155 -18.67 33.68 -1.74
N ILE A 156 -19.46 32.87 -2.44
CA ILE A 156 -19.48 31.42 -2.23
C ILE A 156 -18.13 30.92 -2.73
N GLN A 157 -17.18 30.82 -1.81
CA GLN A 157 -15.84 30.30 -2.09
C GLN A 157 -16.01 28.84 -2.48
N GLU A 158 -15.72 28.53 -3.74
CA GLU A 158 -15.89 27.19 -4.28
C GLU A 158 -15.09 26.19 -3.42
N ALA A 159 -15.75 25.11 -2.99
CA ALA A 159 -15.12 24.13 -2.09
C ALA A 159 -13.82 23.59 -2.74
N PRO A 160 -12.70 23.49 -2.00
CA PRO A 160 -11.42 23.16 -2.60
C PRO A 160 -11.47 21.83 -3.35
N LYS A 161 -11.06 21.83 -4.62
CA LYS A 161 -11.11 20.64 -5.48
C LYS A 161 -9.93 19.73 -5.18
N GLY A 162 -10.21 18.45 -4.94
CA GLY A 162 -9.20 17.42 -4.67
C GLY A 162 -9.28 16.87 -3.24
N ILE A 163 -8.40 15.93 -2.94
CA ILE A 163 -8.36 15.23 -1.65
C ILE A 163 -7.83 16.14 -0.55
N PHE A 164 -8.42 16.03 0.65
CA PHE A 164 -7.90 16.70 1.82
C PHE A 164 -6.55 16.12 2.22
N LEU A 165 -5.54 16.98 2.29
CA LEU A 165 -4.23 16.69 2.87
C LEU A 165 -3.85 17.81 3.85
N VAL A 166 -3.03 17.48 4.85
CA VAL A 166 -2.33 18.51 5.62
C VAL A 166 -1.38 19.30 4.71
N THR A 167 -1.31 20.61 4.90
CA THR A 167 -0.49 21.56 4.14
C THR A 167 1.00 21.26 4.17
N ASP A 168 1.46 20.68 5.27
CA ASP A 168 2.86 20.34 5.49
C ASP A 168 3.29 19.14 4.63
N THR A 169 4.43 19.29 3.97
CA THR A 169 4.90 18.36 2.94
C THR A 169 6.03 17.43 3.40
N ASP A 170 6.59 17.60 4.59
CA ASP A 170 7.66 16.73 5.09
C ASP A 170 7.10 15.41 5.64
N GLU A 171 7.04 14.42 4.76
CA GLU A 171 6.49 13.08 5.02
C GLU A 171 7.25 12.23 6.06
N ASN A 172 8.33 12.78 6.66
CA ASN A 172 9.08 12.16 7.73
C ASN A 172 8.45 12.42 9.12
N LYS A 173 7.39 13.25 9.20
CA LYS A 173 6.69 13.66 10.43
C LYS A 173 5.21 13.23 10.46
N ASN A 174 4.64 13.13 11.66
CA ASN A 174 3.20 13.07 11.86
C ASN A 174 2.65 14.49 12.05
N TYR A 175 1.42 14.77 11.59
CA TYR A 175 0.81 16.11 11.70
C TYR A 175 -0.54 16.13 12.41
N MET A 176 -1.56 15.51 11.82
CA MET A 176 -2.90 15.48 12.41
C MET A 176 -2.97 14.44 13.53
N GLU A 177 -3.73 14.73 14.59
CA GLU A 177 -4.11 13.70 15.56
C GLU A 177 -4.97 12.63 14.87
N VAL A 178 -4.70 11.35 15.13
CA VAL A 178 -5.30 10.21 14.44
C VAL A 178 -6.20 9.42 15.40
N VAL A 179 -7.45 9.19 14.99
CA VAL A 179 -8.26 8.11 15.56
C VAL A 179 -7.70 6.80 15.03
N TYR A 180 -7.33 5.89 15.94
CA TYR A 180 -6.78 4.58 15.62
C TYR A 180 -7.60 3.51 16.35
N GLN A 181 -8.29 2.67 15.59
CA GLN A 181 -9.21 1.64 16.10
C GLN A 181 -8.69 0.26 15.69
N THR A 182 -8.44 -0.61 16.67
CA THR A 182 -8.15 -2.03 16.46
C THR A 182 -9.44 -2.85 16.50
N HIS A 183 -9.38 -4.14 16.16
CA HIS A 183 -10.50 -5.08 16.22
C HIS A 183 -11.74 -4.60 15.44
N THR A 184 -11.52 -4.15 14.20
CA THR A 184 -12.53 -3.48 13.37
C THR A 184 -12.47 -3.97 11.91
N GLY A 185 -13.08 -3.28 10.95
CA GLY A 185 -13.17 -3.73 9.56
C GLY A 185 -14.30 -4.76 9.32
N ASP A 186 -14.24 -5.46 8.19
CA ASP A 186 -15.28 -6.39 7.71
C ASP A 186 -15.50 -7.59 8.62
N ASN A 187 -14.42 -8.09 9.25
CA ASN A 187 -14.40 -9.30 10.06
C ASN A 187 -14.08 -9.05 11.54
N GLY A 188 -13.85 -7.80 11.95
CA GLY A 188 -13.47 -7.45 13.32
C GLY A 188 -12.01 -7.73 13.70
N GLY A 189 -11.14 -8.09 12.75
CA GLY A 189 -9.70 -8.30 12.97
C GLY A 189 -8.80 -7.22 12.36
N GLY A 190 -9.36 -6.24 11.64
CA GLY A 190 -8.61 -5.17 10.99
C GLY A 190 -8.31 -3.97 11.90
N VAL A 191 -7.64 -2.96 11.32
CA VAL A 191 -7.37 -1.66 11.95
C VAL A 191 -7.88 -0.52 11.07
N LEU A 192 -8.68 0.40 11.63
CA LEU A 192 -9.12 1.62 10.97
C LEU A 192 -8.39 2.82 11.57
N ALA A 193 -7.76 3.64 10.73
CA ALA A 193 -7.11 4.88 11.15
C ALA A 193 -7.49 6.08 10.27
N TYR A 194 -7.79 7.23 10.88
CA TYR A 194 -8.19 8.44 10.16
C TYR A 194 -7.90 9.72 10.97
N PRO A 195 -7.80 10.90 10.32
CA PRO A 195 -7.71 12.17 11.03
C PRO A 195 -8.86 12.36 12.00
N LYS A 196 -8.56 12.64 13.27
CA LYS A 196 -9.58 12.97 14.30
C LYS A 196 -10.37 14.25 13.95
N ARG A 197 -9.78 15.12 13.13
CA ARG A 197 -10.44 16.25 12.48
C ARG A 197 -10.54 15.97 10.98
N LEU A 198 -11.67 15.41 10.55
CA LEU A 198 -12.01 15.24 9.14
C LEU A 198 -12.41 16.60 8.53
N SER A 199 -12.28 16.74 7.21
CA SER A 199 -12.69 17.95 6.49
C SER A 199 -14.20 17.97 6.22
N ASP A 200 -14.78 19.16 6.21
CA ASP A 200 -16.20 19.40 5.85
C ASP A 200 -16.38 19.88 4.40
N THR A 201 -15.30 20.31 3.74
CA THR A 201 -15.32 20.84 2.36
C THR A 201 -14.59 19.96 1.35
N GLN A 202 -13.78 19.00 1.81
CA GLN A 202 -13.01 18.09 0.98
C GLN A 202 -13.19 16.63 1.45
N LYS A 203 -13.03 15.69 0.53
CA LYS A 203 -13.02 14.26 0.82
C LYS A 203 -11.61 13.73 1.09
N HIS A 204 -11.52 12.68 1.87
CA HIS A 204 -10.28 11.97 2.17
C HIS A 204 -10.08 10.80 1.19
N GLY A 205 -8.83 10.60 0.75
CA GLY A 205 -8.43 9.44 -0.03
C GLY A 205 -8.26 8.22 0.88
N VAL A 206 -8.43 7.02 0.33
CA VAL A 206 -8.39 5.76 1.08
C VAL A 206 -7.09 5.00 0.80
N VAL A 207 -6.50 4.41 1.83
CA VAL A 207 -5.40 3.45 1.68
C VAL A 207 -5.78 2.12 2.33
N LEU A 208 -5.86 1.05 1.53
CA LEU A 208 -5.88 -0.31 2.05
C LEU A 208 -4.47 -0.69 2.54
N TRP A 209 -4.34 -1.25 3.74
CA TRP A 209 -3.07 -1.79 4.24
C TRP A 209 -3.10 -3.32 4.39
N GLY A 210 -2.13 -4.01 3.79
CA GLY A 210 -1.89 -5.45 3.99
C GLY A 210 -0.72 -5.70 4.97
N PRO A 211 -0.93 -6.44 6.08
CA PRO A 211 0.17 -6.83 6.97
C PRO A 211 1.06 -7.92 6.36
N GLY A 212 2.22 -8.19 6.97
CA GLY A 212 3.04 -9.35 6.65
C GLY A 212 2.35 -10.67 7.00
N GLY A 213 2.78 -11.78 6.38
CA GLY A 213 2.21 -13.10 6.64
C GLY A 213 2.35 -13.51 8.11
N GLY A 214 1.25 -13.92 8.74
CA GLY A 214 1.23 -14.27 10.16
C GLY A 214 1.54 -13.11 11.11
N THR A 215 1.46 -11.87 10.65
CA THR A 215 1.71 -10.65 11.45
C THR A 215 0.41 -9.87 11.60
N GLU A 216 0.07 -9.46 12.83
CA GLU A 216 -1.10 -8.63 13.10
C GLU A 216 -0.98 -7.23 12.44
N PRO A 217 -2.08 -6.61 11.97
CA PRO A 217 -2.05 -5.25 11.41
C PRO A 217 -1.58 -4.18 12.40
N THR A 218 -1.66 -4.44 13.70
CA THR A 218 -1.16 -3.56 14.76
C THR A 218 0.36 -3.37 14.73
N ALA A 219 1.13 -4.33 14.22
CA ALA A 219 2.59 -4.21 14.06
C ALA A 219 3.00 -3.05 13.13
N TYR A 220 2.08 -2.56 12.29
CA TYR A 220 2.28 -1.47 11.33
C TYR A 220 1.72 -0.13 11.80
N GLU A 221 1.42 0.01 13.11
CA GLU A 221 0.84 1.21 13.70
C GLU A 221 1.54 2.50 13.25
N GLY A 222 2.87 2.54 13.22
CA GLY A 222 3.64 3.72 12.84
C GLY A 222 3.32 4.25 11.43
N LEU A 223 3.28 3.37 10.43
CA LEU A 223 2.95 3.74 9.04
C LEU A 223 1.46 3.99 8.84
N ILE A 224 0.59 3.19 9.47
CA ILE A 224 -0.86 3.39 9.46
C ILE A 224 -1.22 4.76 10.05
N LYS A 225 -0.65 5.13 11.20
CA LYS A 225 -0.82 6.46 11.81
C LYS A 225 -0.15 7.57 11.01
N ARG A 226 1.04 7.34 10.42
CA ARG A 226 1.69 8.34 9.54
C ARG A 226 0.78 8.72 8.36
N LEU A 227 0.33 7.73 7.58
CA LEU A 227 -0.57 7.93 6.44
C LEU A 227 -1.85 8.65 6.87
N ALA A 228 -2.49 8.20 7.96
CA ALA A 228 -3.67 8.87 8.49
C ALA A 228 -3.40 10.32 8.91
N SER A 229 -2.26 10.60 9.56
CA SER A 229 -1.88 11.94 10.02
C SER A 229 -1.60 12.95 8.90
N HIS A 230 -1.41 12.49 7.65
CA HIS A 230 -1.29 13.35 6.47
C HIS A 230 -2.62 13.69 5.80
N GLY A 231 -3.73 13.03 6.17
CA GLY A 231 -5.06 13.26 5.60
C GLY A 231 -5.75 12.03 4.99
N PHE A 232 -5.14 10.85 4.98
CA PHE A 232 -5.77 9.63 4.43
C PHE A 232 -6.66 8.91 5.44
N VAL A 233 -7.61 8.11 4.95
CA VAL A 233 -8.29 7.10 5.76
C VAL A 233 -7.71 5.73 5.41
N VAL A 234 -7.12 5.08 6.41
CA VAL A 234 -6.39 3.83 6.26
C VAL A 234 -7.22 2.68 6.86
N ILE A 235 -7.45 1.63 6.08
CA ILE A 235 -8.08 0.39 6.56
C ILE A 235 -7.09 -0.76 6.34
N ALA A 236 -6.60 -1.35 7.44
CA ALA A 236 -5.73 -2.52 7.40
C ALA A 236 -6.56 -3.80 7.48
N THR A 237 -6.23 -4.78 6.64
CA THR A 237 -6.80 -6.13 6.69
C THR A 237 -6.27 -6.89 7.92
N SER A 238 -7.04 -7.86 8.41
CA SER A 238 -6.60 -8.71 9.53
C SER A 238 -5.45 -9.65 9.16
N GLU A 239 -5.34 -10.02 7.89
CA GLU A 239 -4.41 -11.03 7.39
C GLU A 239 -4.06 -10.81 5.91
N SER A 240 -2.93 -11.38 5.49
CA SER A 240 -2.53 -11.52 4.09
C SER A 240 -1.61 -12.74 3.94
N PRO A 241 -1.41 -13.30 2.72
CA PRO A 241 -1.95 -12.89 1.43
C PRO A 241 -3.15 -13.75 1.04
N ASP A 242 -4.18 -13.13 0.45
CA ASP A 242 -5.39 -13.85 0.03
C ASP A 242 -5.96 -13.33 -1.31
N GLY A 243 -5.10 -12.70 -2.11
CA GLY A 243 -5.48 -12.04 -3.37
C GLY A 243 -6.32 -10.79 -3.10
N THR A 244 -7.65 -10.93 -3.05
CA THR A 244 -8.58 -9.82 -2.76
C THR A 244 -9.66 -10.17 -1.73
N GLY A 245 -9.56 -11.31 -1.04
CA GLY A 245 -10.63 -11.84 -0.17
C GLY A 245 -10.92 -11.00 1.09
N ARG A 246 -9.92 -10.32 1.66
CA ARG A 246 -10.03 -9.32 2.73
C ARG A 246 -10.04 -7.91 2.15
N GLY A 247 -9.21 -7.67 1.13
CA GLY A 247 -9.05 -6.33 0.54
C GLY A 247 -10.35 -5.75 -0.01
N LYS A 248 -11.21 -6.55 -0.64
CA LYS A 248 -12.53 -6.11 -1.11
C LYS A 248 -13.51 -5.87 0.04
N PRO A 249 -13.83 -6.84 0.92
CA PRO A 249 -14.72 -6.62 2.05
C PRO A 249 -14.31 -5.46 2.95
N ALA A 250 -13.00 -5.24 3.19
CA ALA A 250 -12.51 -4.10 3.96
C ALA A 250 -12.84 -2.74 3.30
N LEU A 251 -12.71 -2.64 1.97
CA LEU A 251 -13.14 -1.45 1.22
C LEU A 251 -14.66 -1.33 1.16
N ASP A 252 -15.40 -2.43 0.98
CA ASP A 252 -16.87 -2.45 0.93
C ASP A 252 -17.49 -2.03 2.28
N TRP A 253 -16.88 -2.45 3.38
CA TRP A 253 -17.22 -2.04 4.75
C TRP A 253 -16.95 -0.54 4.98
N LEU A 254 -15.83 -0.03 4.47
CA LEU A 254 -15.49 1.39 4.56
C LEU A 254 -16.41 2.27 3.68
N GLU A 255 -16.79 1.76 2.51
CA GLU A 255 -17.76 2.37 1.61
C GLU A 255 -19.17 2.36 2.22
N LYS A 256 -19.54 1.30 2.94
CA LYS A 256 -20.77 1.28 3.75
C LYS A 256 -20.76 2.35 4.84
N LYS A 257 -19.64 2.55 5.55
CA LYS A 257 -19.49 3.66 6.52
C LYS A 257 -19.66 5.03 5.87
N ASN A 258 -18.98 5.26 4.74
CA ASN A 258 -19.10 6.50 3.95
C ASN A 258 -20.56 6.80 3.53
N ASN A 259 -21.40 5.78 3.39
CA ASN A 259 -22.81 5.90 3.00
C ASN A 259 -23.83 5.74 4.15
N THR A 260 -23.39 5.60 5.41
CA THR A 260 -24.29 5.45 6.58
C THR A 260 -24.44 6.77 7.33
N PRO A 261 -25.63 7.43 7.33
CA PRO A 261 -25.85 8.65 8.11
C PRO A 261 -25.58 8.44 9.60
N GLY A 262 -24.80 9.34 10.20
CA GLY A 262 -24.39 9.26 11.60
C GLY A 262 -23.08 8.50 11.86
N ASP A 263 -22.51 7.82 10.86
CA ASP A 263 -21.13 7.34 10.95
C ASP A 263 -20.14 8.53 10.87
N PRO A 264 -19.04 8.57 11.66
CA PRO A 264 -18.03 9.63 11.55
C PRO A 264 -17.43 9.82 10.16
N LEU A 265 -17.44 8.79 9.31
CA LEU A 265 -16.94 8.84 7.93
C LEU A 265 -18.01 9.19 6.89
N TYR A 266 -19.25 9.49 7.30
CA TYR A 266 -20.37 9.75 6.37
C TYR A 266 -20.08 10.89 5.38
N GLN A 267 -20.08 10.55 4.09
CA GLN A 267 -19.68 11.38 2.94
C GLN A 267 -18.26 11.96 3.00
N LYS A 268 -17.42 11.51 3.94
CA LYS A 268 -16.04 12.00 4.11
C LYS A 268 -15.04 11.37 3.15
N LEU A 269 -15.37 10.25 2.48
CA LEU A 269 -14.42 9.51 1.64
C LEU A 269 -14.71 9.65 0.14
N ASP A 270 -13.64 9.64 -0.65
CA ASP A 270 -13.67 9.49 -2.10
C ASP A 270 -13.20 8.08 -2.50
N MET A 271 -14.16 7.21 -2.81
CA MET A 271 -13.90 5.82 -3.23
C MET A 271 -13.36 5.71 -4.67
N THR A 272 -13.14 6.83 -5.38
CA THR A 272 -12.37 6.87 -6.64
C THR A 272 -10.87 7.11 -6.41
N LYS A 273 -10.49 7.47 -5.18
CA LYS A 273 -9.12 7.76 -4.76
C LYS A 273 -8.64 6.75 -3.72
N VAL A 274 -8.62 5.48 -4.12
CA VAL A 274 -8.12 4.37 -3.29
C VAL A 274 -6.73 3.92 -3.76
N GLY A 275 -5.79 3.80 -2.82
CA GLY A 275 -4.53 3.09 -3.01
C GLY A 275 -4.46 1.82 -2.16
N ALA A 276 -3.53 0.93 -2.49
CA ALA A 276 -3.21 -0.23 -1.64
C ALA A 276 -1.72 -0.21 -1.27
N SER A 277 -1.37 -0.66 -0.08
CA SER A 277 0.03 -0.81 0.32
C SER A 277 0.18 -1.93 1.32
N GLY A 278 1.32 -2.59 1.37
CA GLY A 278 1.51 -3.63 2.38
C GLY A 278 2.91 -4.20 2.43
N HIS A 279 3.23 -4.84 3.54
CA HIS A 279 4.51 -5.45 3.82
C HIS A 279 4.55 -6.90 3.33
N SER A 280 5.61 -7.31 2.61
CA SER A 280 5.84 -8.72 2.28
C SER A 280 4.62 -9.33 1.57
N MET A 281 3.99 -10.35 2.13
CA MET A 281 2.74 -10.92 1.65
C MET A 281 1.61 -9.87 1.47
N GLY A 282 1.56 -8.82 2.28
CA GLY A 282 0.63 -7.70 2.14
C GLY A 282 0.90 -6.83 0.91
N GLY A 283 2.14 -6.81 0.42
CA GLY A 283 2.47 -6.22 -0.88
C GLY A 283 1.86 -7.02 -2.03
N LEU A 284 1.83 -8.36 -1.93
CA LEU A 284 1.16 -9.22 -2.91
C LEU A 284 -0.36 -9.04 -2.88
N GLN A 285 -0.97 -8.91 -1.69
CA GLN A 285 -2.38 -8.55 -1.55
C GLN A 285 -2.66 -7.17 -2.19
N SER A 286 -1.75 -6.20 -2.01
CA SER A 286 -1.87 -4.87 -2.60
C SER A 286 -1.77 -4.87 -4.13
N GLU A 287 -0.88 -5.68 -4.70
CA GLU A 287 -0.77 -5.89 -6.14
C GLU A 287 -2.02 -6.57 -6.70
N GLN A 288 -2.52 -7.63 -6.06
CA GLN A 288 -3.74 -8.31 -6.50
C GLN A 288 -4.99 -7.43 -6.36
N MET A 289 -5.04 -6.53 -5.38
CA MET A 289 -6.06 -5.48 -5.30
C MET A 289 -5.91 -4.43 -6.42
N LEU A 290 -4.68 -4.03 -6.75
CA LEU A 290 -4.41 -3.12 -7.88
C LEU A 290 -4.81 -3.73 -9.23
N ILE A 291 -4.63 -5.03 -9.42
CA ILE A 291 -5.04 -5.74 -10.64
C ILE A 291 -6.57 -5.95 -10.67
N ASN A 292 -7.16 -6.42 -9.57
CA ASN A 292 -8.51 -7.02 -9.58
C ASN A 292 -9.63 -6.19 -8.90
N ASP A 293 -9.35 -5.02 -8.32
CA ASP A 293 -10.38 -4.06 -7.86
C ASP A 293 -10.32 -2.78 -8.72
N SER A 294 -11.47 -2.26 -9.15
CA SER A 294 -11.55 -1.06 -9.99
C SER A 294 -11.31 0.25 -9.23
N ARG A 295 -11.54 0.28 -7.91
CA ARG A 295 -11.37 1.46 -7.05
C ARG A 295 -9.89 1.77 -6.77
N VAL A 296 -9.06 0.73 -6.70
CA VAL A 296 -7.62 0.84 -6.38
C VAL A 296 -6.86 1.32 -7.60
N ILE A 297 -6.39 2.57 -7.60
CA ILE A 297 -5.70 3.21 -8.74
C ILE A 297 -4.17 3.18 -8.66
N THR A 298 -3.61 2.94 -7.47
CA THR A 298 -2.16 2.84 -7.26
C THR A 298 -1.81 1.86 -6.14
N ALA A 299 -0.58 1.31 -6.14
CA ALA A 299 -0.10 0.54 -5.00
C ALA A 299 1.38 0.76 -4.63
N VAL A 300 1.73 0.51 -3.36
CA VAL A 300 3.11 0.45 -2.87
C VAL A 300 3.41 -0.92 -2.23
N LEU A 301 4.25 -1.70 -2.91
CA LEU A 301 4.71 -3.01 -2.47
C LEU A 301 5.92 -2.79 -1.56
N ASN A 302 5.74 -2.86 -0.23
CA ASN A 302 6.84 -2.70 0.73
C ASN A 302 7.49 -4.06 1.01
N ASN A 303 8.78 -4.19 0.71
CA ASN A 303 9.58 -5.42 0.83
C ASN A 303 8.86 -6.65 0.24
N SER A 304 8.39 -6.53 -1.00
CA SER A 304 7.56 -7.53 -1.65
C SER A 304 7.84 -7.65 -3.16
N GLY A 305 7.34 -8.73 -3.75
CA GLY A 305 7.36 -9.02 -5.18
C GLY A 305 6.93 -10.47 -5.44
N ALA A 306 6.31 -10.72 -6.59
CA ALA A 306 5.79 -12.04 -6.97
C ALA A 306 6.92 -13.00 -7.39
N PHE A 307 6.87 -14.23 -6.87
CA PHE A 307 7.83 -15.30 -7.19
C PHE A 307 7.82 -15.75 -8.66
N ASN A 308 6.79 -15.38 -9.43
CA ASN A 308 6.70 -15.66 -10.87
C ASN A 308 7.17 -14.47 -11.75
N HIS A 309 7.48 -13.33 -11.12
CA HIS A 309 7.89 -12.07 -11.75
C HIS A 309 6.90 -11.55 -12.82
N ALA A 310 5.63 -11.94 -12.74
CA ALA A 310 4.67 -11.82 -13.85
C ALA A 310 3.34 -11.14 -13.46
N GLU A 311 3.03 -10.99 -12.18
CA GLU A 311 1.77 -10.38 -11.74
C GLU A 311 1.67 -8.90 -12.16
N ALA A 312 2.75 -8.14 -11.98
CA ALA A 312 2.86 -6.75 -12.42
C ALA A 312 2.58 -6.52 -13.93
N THR A 313 2.67 -7.56 -14.78
CA THR A 313 2.33 -7.48 -16.21
C THR A 313 0.83 -7.32 -16.47
N LYS A 314 -0.01 -7.63 -15.46
CA LYS A 314 -1.47 -7.57 -15.50
C LYS A 314 -2.02 -6.20 -15.03
N ILE A 315 -1.17 -5.32 -14.50
CA ILE A 315 -1.55 -3.98 -14.06
C ILE A 315 -1.92 -3.14 -15.29
N SER A 316 -3.11 -2.52 -15.27
CA SER A 316 -3.56 -1.61 -16.33
C SER A 316 -2.61 -0.43 -16.53
N THR A 317 -2.40 0.00 -17.77
CA THR A 317 -1.60 1.20 -18.10
C THR A 317 -2.19 2.51 -17.53
N SER A 318 -3.45 2.50 -17.09
CA SER A 318 -4.10 3.60 -16.38
C SER A 318 -3.86 3.65 -14.87
N LYS A 319 -3.11 2.68 -14.31
CA LYS A 319 -2.79 2.57 -12.88
C LYS A 319 -1.27 2.62 -12.67
N SER A 320 -0.81 3.01 -11.48
CA SER A 320 0.63 3.06 -11.16
C SER A 320 1.02 2.12 -10.02
N PHE A 321 2.30 1.78 -9.90
CA PHE A 321 2.82 1.06 -8.73
C PHE A 321 4.25 1.47 -8.37
N ALA A 322 4.61 1.33 -7.10
CA ALA A 322 5.99 1.40 -6.62
C ALA A 322 6.34 0.15 -5.81
N ILE A 323 7.59 -0.30 -5.91
CA ILE A 323 8.16 -1.31 -5.01
C ILE A 323 9.24 -0.63 -4.16
N VAL A 324 9.01 -0.57 -2.85
CA VAL A 324 9.93 0.03 -1.86
C VAL A 324 10.57 -1.10 -1.07
N TYR A 325 11.88 -1.26 -1.15
CA TYR A 325 12.54 -2.47 -0.63
C TYR A 325 13.96 -2.19 -0.13
N GLY A 326 14.48 -3.12 0.66
CA GLY A 326 15.81 -3.03 1.25
C GLY A 326 16.87 -3.65 0.34
N GLU A 327 18.09 -3.11 0.35
CA GLU A 327 19.21 -3.67 -0.41
C GLU A 327 19.53 -5.14 -0.10
N GLY A 328 19.17 -5.63 1.10
CA GLY A 328 19.34 -7.01 1.54
C GLY A 328 18.06 -7.73 1.96
N GLY A 329 16.87 -7.13 1.80
CA GLY A 329 15.61 -7.78 2.16
C GLY A 329 15.30 -8.97 1.26
N MET A 330 14.85 -10.10 1.84
CA MET A 330 14.70 -11.39 1.14
C MET A 330 13.84 -11.36 -0.15
N GLU A 331 13.02 -10.32 -0.33
CA GLU A 331 12.23 -10.03 -1.53
C GLU A 331 13.04 -9.60 -2.77
N ARG A 332 14.27 -9.07 -2.63
CA ARG A 332 14.94 -8.29 -3.69
C ARG A 332 14.91 -8.92 -5.09
N PRO A 333 15.21 -10.21 -5.29
CA PRO A 333 15.09 -10.87 -6.60
C PRO A 333 13.67 -10.81 -7.19
N ASN A 334 12.62 -10.86 -6.36
CA ASN A 334 11.25 -10.70 -6.81
C ASN A 334 10.93 -9.23 -7.14
N ALA A 335 11.31 -8.30 -6.26
CA ALA A 335 11.11 -6.86 -6.46
C ALA A 335 11.80 -6.36 -7.76
N GLU A 336 13.05 -6.76 -7.96
CA GLU A 336 13.80 -6.51 -9.19
C GLU A 336 13.22 -7.30 -10.37
N GLY A 337 12.74 -8.53 -10.16
CA GLY A 337 12.11 -9.37 -11.20
C GLY A 337 10.83 -8.79 -11.77
N ASP A 338 9.85 -8.44 -10.92
CA ASP A 338 8.58 -7.80 -11.32
C ASP A 338 8.83 -6.51 -12.09
N TYR A 339 9.65 -5.61 -11.53
CA TYR A 339 9.92 -4.34 -12.18
C TYR A 339 10.70 -4.49 -13.49
N ASN A 340 11.67 -5.39 -13.58
CA ASN A 340 12.47 -5.57 -14.80
C ASN A 340 11.76 -6.38 -15.89
N ASN A 341 10.62 -7.03 -15.61
CA ASN A 341 9.87 -7.76 -16.63
C ASN A 341 9.46 -6.82 -17.80
N PRO A 342 9.86 -7.13 -19.06
CA PRO A 342 9.65 -6.26 -20.21
C PRO A 342 8.18 -6.15 -20.62
N ASN A 343 7.30 -7.04 -20.13
CA ASN A 343 5.87 -7.02 -20.41
C ASN A 343 5.09 -6.06 -19.50
N VAL A 344 5.68 -5.56 -18.41
CA VAL A 344 5.04 -4.54 -17.55
C VAL A 344 4.93 -3.21 -18.31
N LYS A 345 3.69 -2.82 -18.65
CA LYS A 345 3.38 -1.57 -19.37
C LYS A 345 2.82 -0.45 -18.47
N ALA A 346 2.43 -0.77 -17.24
CA ALA A 346 1.99 0.23 -16.27
C ALA A 346 3.13 1.17 -15.83
N PRO A 347 2.85 2.46 -15.56
CA PRO A 347 3.73 3.35 -14.79
C PRO A 347 4.22 2.66 -13.52
N GLY A 348 5.53 2.46 -13.42
CA GLY A 348 6.14 1.65 -12.35
C GLY A 348 7.41 2.29 -11.81
N CYS A 349 7.65 2.15 -10.50
CA CYS A 349 8.89 2.55 -9.84
C CYS A 349 9.47 1.42 -8.97
N LEU A 350 10.80 1.35 -8.92
CA LEU A 350 11.57 0.42 -8.09
C LEU A 350 12.54 1.25 -7.25
N ILE A 351 12.35 1.23 -5.93
CA ILE A 351 12.93 2.18 -4.98
C ILE A 351 13.70 1.40 -3.92
N LYS A 352 15.01 1.27 -4.10
CA LYS A 352 15.88 0.54 -3.16
C LYS A 352 16.42 1.47 -2.06
N MET A 353 16.34 1.03 -0.82
CA MET A 353 17.04 1.66 0.32
C MET A 353 18.45 1.08 0.42
N THR A 354 19.49 1.90 0.34
CA THR A 354 20.91 1.46 0.25
C THR A 354 21.81 2.09 1.30
N GLY A 355 22.89 1.42 1.69
CA GLY A 355 23.85 1.93 2.68
C GLY A 355 23.38 1.79 4.13
N GLY A 356 22.58 0.76 4.42
CA GLY A 356 22.20 0.35 5.77
C GLY A 356 23.34 -0.35 6.52
N GLN A 357 23.03 -0.98 7.66
CA GLN A 357 24.04 -1.68 8.46
C GLN A 357 24.25 -3.11 7.97
N GLY A 358 25.45 -3.38 7.43
CA GLY A 358 25.84 -4.67 6.89
C GLY A 358 26.00 -4.64 5.37
N ASN A 359 26.82 -5.54 4.82
CA ASN A 359 27.44 -5.36 3.51
C ASN A 359 26.58 -5.91 2.35
N GLU A 360 25.30 -5.50 2.28
CA GLU A 360 24.31 -5.87 1.25
C GLU A 360 24.19 -7.38 0.97
N CYS A 361 23.48 -8.13 1.83
CA CYS A 361 23.33 -9.60 1.70
C CYS A 361 21.86 -10.05 1.69
N GLN A 362 21.58 -11.20 1.07
CA GLN A 362 20.26 -11.66 0.65
C GLN A 362 19.87 -13.00 1.30
N ASN A 363 18.65 -13.14 1.83
CA ASN A 363 18.11 -14.37 2.46
C ASN A 363 18.94 -14.95 3.63
N GLY A 364 20.06 -14.29 3.99
CA GLY A 364 20.59 -14.14 5.35
C GLY A 364 20.72 -12.66 5.76
N GLU A 365 20.09 -11.77 4.98
CA GLU A 365 19.84 -10.32 5.18
C GLU A 365 20.92 -9.46 5.84
N CYS A 366 21.55 -8.56 5.08
CA CYS A 366 22.42 -7.50 5.61
C CYS A 366 22.25 -6.19 4.85
N GLY A 367 22.44 -5.05 5.52
CA GLY A 367 22.05 -3.73 5.03
C GLY A 367 20.60 -3.42 5.43
N TRP A 368 19.86 -2.73 4.58
CA TRP A 368 18.40 -2.64 4.73
C TRP A 368 17.75 -4.00 4.42
N GLY A 369 17.20 -4.68 5.43
CA GLY A 369 16.53 -5.99 5.32
C GLY A 369 15.04 -5.94 4.97
N HIS A 370 14.33 -7.06 5.11
CA HIS A 370 12.92 -7.25 4.76
C HIS A 370 11.97 -6.37 5.59
N GLY A 371 12.41 -5.89 6.75
CA GLY A 371 11.69 -4.91 7.57
C GLY A 371 11.99 -3.44 7.23
N SER A 372 12.58 -3.10 6.08
CA SER A 372 13.02 -1.72 5.81
C SER A 372 11.88 -0.77 5.39
N GLY A 373 11.05 -1.18 4.44
CA GLY A 373 10.04 -0.38 3.75
C GLY A 373 8.94 0.17 4.67
N PRO A 374 8.25 -0.67 5.48
CA PRO A 374 7.17 -0.20 6.35
C PRO A 374 7.63 0.65 7.54
N TRP A 375 8.95 0.79 7.78
CA TRP A 375 9.52 1.52 8.92
C TRP A 375 10.47 2.63 8.47
N GLY A 376 11.68 2.32 7.97
CA GLY A 376 12.59 3.32 7.39
C GLY A 376 12.10 3.87 6.04
N GLY A 377 11.37 3.05 5.27
CA GLY A 377 10.83 3.42 3.96
C GLY A 377 9.50 4.18 3.98
N MET A 378 8.94 4.45 5.18
CA MET A 378 7.63 5.09 5.37
C MET A 378 7.45 6.35 4.52
N ALA A 379 8.50 7.17 4.43
CA ALA A 379 8.52 8.41 3.67
C ALA A 379 8.12 8.21 2.20
N ALA A 380 8.72 7.23 1.51
CA ALA A 380 8.43 6.95 0.11
C ALA A 380 6.96 6.52 -0.09
N THR A 381 6.45 5.65 0.78
CA THR A 381 5.04 5.22 0.75
C THR A 381 4.07 6.40 0.91
N VAL A 382 4.36 7.32 1.83
CA VAL A 382 3.51 8.51 2.08
C VAL A 382 3.56 9.50 0.92
N ALA A 383 4.76 9.84 0.43
CA ALA A 383 4.93 10.74 -0.72
C ALA A 383 4.24 10.19 -1.98
N TRP A 384 4.29 8.88 -2.21
CA TRP A 384 3.62 8.21 -3.32
C TRP A 384 2.09 8.33 -3.24
N MET A 385 1.51 8.10 -2.06
CA MET A 385 0.06 8.25 -1.85
C MET A 385 -0.37 9.73 -1.97
N ARG A 386 0.42 10.68 -1.45
CA ARG A 386 0.15 12.13 -1.61
C ARG A 386 0.22 12.58 -3.06
N TRP A 387 1.13 12.01 -3.86
CA TRP A 387 1.13 12.23 -5.31
C TRP A 387 -0.13 11.67 -5.97
N HIS A 388 -0.31 10.33 -5.99
CA HIS A 388 -1.32 9.69 -6.84
C HIS A 388 -2.77 9.81 -6.33
N LEU A 389 -2.98 9.73 -5.01
CA LEU A 389 -4.31 9.92 -4.43
C LEU A 389 -4.58 11.41 -4.22
N GLY A 390 -3.65 12.08 -3.53
CA GLY A 390 -3.75 13.48 -3.13
C GLY A 390 -3.78 14.50 -4.27
N GLY A 391 -3.05 14.25 -5.36
CA GLY A 391 -2.86 15.21 -6.44
C GLY A 391 -1.65 16.13 -6.25
N GLU A 392 -0.69 15.78 -5.40
CA GLU A 392 0.58 16.51 -5.27
C GLU A 392 1.51 16.24 -6.48
N ASP A 393 1.12 16.65 -7.68
CA ASP A 393 1.85 16.36 -8.93
C ASP A 393 3.29 16.88 -8.97
N PHE A 394 3.63 17.87 -8.14
CA PHE A 394 5.02 18.31 -7.95
C PHE A 394 5.94 17.17 -7.48
N ARG A 395 5.40 16.18 -6.74
CA ARG A 395 6.14 14.99 -6.30
C ARG A 395 6.50 14.04 -7.43
N LYS A 396 6.04 14.24 -8.67
CA LYS A 396 6.62 13.50 -9.81
C LYS A 396 8.15 13.67 -9.86
N ALA A 397 8.68 14.82 -9.45
CA ALA A 397 10.12 15.07 -9.34
C ALA A 397 10.82 14.38 -8.15
N ASP A 398 10.08 13.88 -7.15
CA ASP A 398 10.67 13.06 -6.07
C ASP A 398 11.06 11.65 -6.58
N PHE A 399 10.37 11.14 -7.61
CA PHE A 399 10.45 9.76 -8.09
C PHE A 399 10.94 9.61 -9.54
N VAL A 400 10.55 10.50 -10.46
CA VAL A 400 10.75 10.35 -11.91
C VAL A 400 11.72 11.41 -12.45
N GLY A 401 12.83 10.94 -13.01
CA GLY A 401 13.87 11.79 -13.60
C GLY A 401 15.26 11.15 -13.48
N THR A 402 16.30 11.98 -13.46
CA THR A 402 17.69 11.58 -13.21
C THR A 402 18.20 11.98 -11.81
N SER A 403 17.43 12.78 -11.09
CA SER A 403 17.69 13.22 -9.71
C SER A 403 16.38 13.54 -9.02
N GLY A 404 16.23 13.13 -7.76
CA GLY A 404 14.97 13.25 -7.01
C GLY A 404 15.09 12.59 -5.64
N LYS A 405 14.22 12.96 -4.69
CA LYS A 405 14.33 12.53 -3.28
C LYS A 405 14.47 11.01 -3.12
N TYR A 406 13.64 10.25 -3.84
CA TYR A 406 13.64 8.78 -3.81
C TYR A 406 14.44 8.15 -4.98
N ILE A 407 15.08 8.97 -5.82
CA ILE A 407 15.98 8.52 -6.89
C ILE A 407 17.40 8.35 -6.34
N ASN A 408 17.94 9.39 -5.69
CA ASN A 408 19.32 9.46 -5.24
C ASN A 408 19.56 10.35 -4.00
N GLY A 409 18.50 10.73 -3.27
CA GLY A 409 18.62 11.49 -2.03
C GLY A 409 19.00 10.62 -0.82
N PRO A 410 19.37 11.23 0.32
CA PRO A 410 19.61 10.52 1.58
C PRO A 410 18.30 10.01 2.21
N ILE A 411 18.40 8.94 3.01
CA ILE A 411 17.29 8.48 3.86
C ILE A 411 17.28 9.36 5.11
N ILE A 412 16.21 10.15 5.32
CA ILE A 412 16.18 11.20 6.33
C ILE A 412 16.07 10.60 7.74
N GLY A 413 16.99 10.99 8.63
CA GLY A 413 17.08 10.50 10.01
C GLY A 413 17.84 9.18 10.17
N GLU A 414 18.23 8.54 9.06
CA GLU A 414 18.78 7.19 9.02
C GLU A 414 20.10 7.13 8.26
N ARG A 415 20.73 5.94 8.20
CA ARG A 415 21.92 5.72 7.36
C ARG A 415 21.56 5.36 5.92
N GLY A 416 22.26 5.99 4.98
CA GLY A 416 22.26 5.60 3.58
C GLY A 416 21.44 6.50 2.67
N ASN A 417 21.19 5.99 1.46
CA ASN A 417 20.58 6.73 0.36
C ASN A 417 19.52 5.90 -0.35
N TRP A 418 18.61 6.57 -1.02
CA TRP A 418 17.70 5.99 -1.99
C TRP A 418 18.45 5.66 -3.30
N LYS A 419 18.05 4.57 -3.95
CA LYS A 419 18.41 4.22 -5.32
C LYS A 419 17.14 3.83 -6.06
N GLY A 420 16.44 4.86 -6.55
CA GLY A 420 15.18 4.72 -7.28
C GLY A 420 15.36 4.76 -8.79
N GLN A 421 14.43 4.12 -9.49
CA GLN A 421 14.24 4.22 -10.93
C GLN A 421 12.76 4.02 -11.27
N CYS A 422 12.29 4.63 -12.34
CA CYS A 422 10.90 4.50 -12.80
C CYS A 422 10.83 4.33 -14.32
N LYS A 423 9.76 3.70 -14.81
CA LYS A 423 9.48 3.46 -16.22
C LYS A 423 8.00 3.68 -16.55
N ASN A 424 7.71 3.88 -17.85
CA ASN A 424 6.35 4.06 -18.38
C ASN A 424 5.61 5.29 -17.80
N PHE A 425 6.32 6.40 -17.54
CA PHE A 425 5.84 7.62 -16.86
C PHE A 425 5.94 8.88 -17.72
#